data_AF-X1UQP6-F1
#
_entry.id   AF-X1UQP6-F1
#
_cell.length_a   1.000
_cell.length_b   1.000
_cell.length_c   1.000
_cell.angle_alpha   90.00
_cell.angle_beta   90.00
_cell.angle_gamma   90.00
#
_symmetry.space_group_name_H-M   'P 1'
#
loop_
_entity.id
_entity.type
_entity.pdbx_description
1 polymer ?
#
loop_
_entity_poly.entity_id
_entity_poly.type
_entity_poly.pdbx_seq_one_letter_code
_entity_poly.pdbx_strand_id
1 'polypeptide(L)'
;KTMIGKAMRAVAFNKDACLMMGINIDKIISITFGIGISLAAASGTLFALTYGQLQSPYLGIWPGLKAFIAAVLGGIGNIPGAMLGSYLMGISETFATSINSNFGYGIAFVILIVVLIFKPAGLLGKFTKEKV
;
A
#
# COMPACT_ATOMS: atom_id res chain seq x y z
N LYS A 1 9.83 13.25 -18.99
CA LYS A 1 10.00 13.98 -17.70
C LYS A 1 8.86 14.98 -17.58
N THR A 2 7.95 14.84 -16.60
CA THR A 2 6.81 15.76 -16.43
C THR A 2 7.09 16.81 -15.36
N MET A 3 6.56 18.02 -15.53
CA MET A 3 6.71 19.12 -14.56
C MET A 3 6.09 18.77 -13.21
N ILE A 4 4.95 18.09 -13.24
CA ILE A 4 4.24 17.61 -12.03
C ILE A 4 5.11 16.64 -11.24
N GLY A 5 5.75 15.66 -11.90
CA GLY A 5 6.62 14.70 -11.21
C GLY A 5 7.88 15.34 -10.62
N LYS A 6 8.42 16.39 -11.25
CA LYS A 6 9.55 17.16 -10.71
C LYS A 6 9.13 17.93 -9.45
N ALA A 7 7.95 18.54 -9.49
CA ALA A 7 7.42 19.31 -8.38
C ALA A 7 7.01 18.41 -7.19
N MET A 8 6.44 17.22 -7.43
CA MET A 8 6.16 16.22 -6.37
C MET A 8 7.43 15.82 -5.61
N ARG A 9 8.54 15.59 -6.32
CA ARG A 9 9.83 15.27 -5.69
C ARG A 9 10.41 16.47 -4.92
N ALA A 10 10.28 17.69 -5.45
CA ALA A 10 10.75 18.90 -4.78
C ALA A 10 10.00 19.16 -3.46
N VAL A 11 8.66 19.03 -3.47
CA VAL A 11 7.80 19.17 -2.28
C VAL A 11 8.10 18.10 -1.24
N ALA A 12 8.51 16.90 -1.66
CA ALA A 12 8.93 15.83 -0.75
C ALA A 12 10.28 16.12 -0.04
N PHE A 13 11.15 16.97 -0.62
CA PHE A 13 12.41 17.36 0.01
C PHE A 13 12.24 18.52 0.98
N ASN A 14 11.59 19.61 0.54
CA ASN A 14 11.36 20.78 1.38
C ASN A 14 10.15 21.57 0.90
N LYS A 15 9.08 21.57 1.71
CA LYS A 15 7.83 22.27 1.43
C LYS A 15 8.03 23.80 1.49
N ASP A 16 8.71 24.30 2.52
CA ASP A 16 8.88 25.74 2.73
C ASP A 16 9.68 26.39 1.60
N ALA A 17 10.75 25.72 1.14
CA ALA A 17 11.51 26.16 -0.01
C ALA A 17 10.67 26.15 -1.31
N CYS A 18 9.77 25.18 -1.47
CA CYS A 18 8.87 25.13 -2.63
C CYS A 18 7.85 26.27 -2.63
N LEU A 19 7.35 26.68 -1.45
CA LEU A 19 6.46 27.86 -1.32
C LEU A 19 7.19 29.13 -1.74
N MET A 20 8.44 29.31 -1.30
CA MET A 20 9.28 30.46 -1.69
C MET A 20 9.57 30.49 -3.20
N MET A 21 9.60 29.32 -3.85
CA MET A 21 9.79 29.19 -5.30
C MET A 21 8.49 29.36 -6.12
N GLY A 22 7.37 29.73 -5.48
CA GLY A 22 6.09 29.96 -6.16
C GLY A 22 5.38 28.68 -6.61
N ILE A 23 5.78 27.50 -6.09
CA ILE A 23 5.12 26.24 -6.39
C ILE A 23 3.84 26.15 -5.56
N ASN A 24 2.70 25.94 -6.22
CA ASN A 24 1.43 25.71 -5.53
C ASN A 24 1.42 24.30 -4.90
N ILE A 25 1.69 24.23 -3.60
CA ILE A 25 1.78 22.98 -2.84
C ILE A 25 0.42 22.30 -2.73
N ASP A 26 -0.65 23.05 -2.48
CA ASP A 26 -2.01 22.51 -2.33
C ASP A 26 -2.43 21.75 -3.58
N LYS A 27 -2.09 22.27 -4.77
CA LYS A 27 -2.35 21.61 -6.05
C LYS A 27 -1.57 20.29 -6.18
N ILE A 28 -0.31 20.27 -5.77
CA ILE A 28 0.52 19.06 -5.84
C ILE A 28 0.02 18.00 -4.86
N ILE A 29 -0.30 18.39 -3.62
CA ILE A 29 -0.86 17.49 -2.62
C ILE A 29 -2.20 16.93 -3.11
N SER A 30 -3.09 17.79 -3.62
CA SER A 30 -4.38 17.37 -4.16
C SER A 30 -4.23 16.38 -5.32
N ILE A 31 -3.27 16.60 -6.23
CA ILE A 31 -2.98 15.66 -7.33
C ILE A 31 -2.43 14.34 -6.78
N THR A 32 -1.46 14.37 -5.86
CA THR A 32 -0.89 13.16 -5.26
C THR A 32 -1.97 12.32 -4.56
N PHE A 33 -2.84 13.00 -3.83
CA PHE A 33 -3.93 12.37 -3.09
C PHE A 33 -5.03 11.86 -4.01
N GLY A 34 -5.38 12.62 -5.06
CA GLY A 34 -6.33 12.21 -6.08
C GLY A 34 -5.90 10.94 -6.80
N ILE A 35 -4.62 10.80 -7.13
CA ILE A 35 -4.08 9.54 -7.70
C ILE A 35 -4.21 8.40 -6.68
N GLY A 36 -3.85 8.63 -5.42
CA GLY A 36 -3.93 7.61 -4.37
C GLY A 36 -5.35 7.08 -4.14
N ILE A 37 -6.32 7.98 -3.96
CA ILE A 37 -7.73 7.58 -3.77
C ILE A 37 -8.27 6.93 -5.04
N SER A 38 -7.93 7.42 -6.24
CA SER A 38 -8.40 6.80 -7.48
C SER A 38 -8.00 5.33 -7.59
N LEU A 39 -6.76 4.98 -7.21
CA LEU A 39 -6.33 3.58 -7.15
C LEU A 39 -7.04 2.80 -6.03
N ALA A 40 -7.25 3.41 -4.86
CA ALA A 40 -7.96 2.76 -3.76
C ALA A 40 -9.43 2.48 -4.12
N ALA A 41 -10.10 3.43 -4.77
CA ALA A 41 -11.46 3.29 -5.26
C ALA A 41 -11.55 2.20 -6.33
N ALA A 42 -10.64 2.18 -7.31
CA ALA A 42 -10.57 1.13 -8.32
C ALA A 42 -10.36 -0.26 -7.69
N SER A 43 -9.49 -0.37 -6.68
CA SER A 43 -9.30 -1.63 -5.96
C SER A 43 -10.55 -2.06 -5.19
N GLY A 44 -11.23 -1.11 -4.53
CA GLY A 44 -12.44 -1.38 -3.76
C GLY A 44 -13.62 -1.80 -4.65
N THR A 45 -13.78 -1.18 -5.82
CA THR A 45 -14.82 -1.58 -6.79
C THR A 45 -14.56 -2.95 -7.38
N LEU A 46 -13.31 -3.28 -7.71
CA LEU A 46 -12.94 -4.63 -8.15
C LEU A 46 -13.26 -5.68 -7.09
N PHE A 47 -12.96 -5.40 -5.82
CA PHE A 47 -13.31 -6.29 -4.72
C PHE A 47 -14.84 -6.47 -4.58
N ALA A 48 -15.60 -5.38 -4.65
CA ALA A 48 -17.06 -5.43 -4.56
C ALA A 48 -17.69 -6.26 -5.70
N LEU A 49 -17.14 -6.16 -6.92
CA LEU A 49 -17.60 -6.93 -8.08
C LEU A 49 -17.32 -8.44 -7.92
N THR A 50 -16.19 -8.82 -7.32
CA THR A 50 -15.83 -10.24 -7.14
C THR A 50 -16.73 -10.95 -6.12
N TYR A 51 -17.08 -10.29 -5.02
CA TYR A 51 -17.82 -10.96 -3.92
C TYR A 51 -19.34 -10.83 -4.00
N GLY A 52 -19.88 -10.01 -4.92
CA GLY A 52 -21.27 -10.05 -5.41
C GLY A 52 -22.40 -9.83 -4.38
N GLN A 53 -22.11 -9.82 -3.08
CA GLN A 53 -23.07 -9.68 -2.01
C GLN A 53 -22.54 -8.73 -0.95
N LEU A 54 -23.05 -7.51 -0.96
CA LEU A 54 -22.93 -6.54 0.13
C LEU A 54 -23.85 -6.94 1.30
N GLN A 55 -23.83 -8.21 1.70
CA GLN A 55 -24.82 -8.77 2.63
C GLN A 55 -24.51 -8.43 4.10
N SER A 56 -23.35 -7.82 4.42
CA SER A 56 -22.95 -7.57 5.81
C SER A 56 -22.10 -6.30 5.97
N PRO A 57 -22.44 -5.40 6.93
CA PRO A 57 -21.66 -4.19 7.24
C PRO A 57 -20.17 -4.44 7.57
N TYR A 58 -19.81 -5.68 7.92
CA TYR A 58 -18.46 -6.11 8.30
C TYR A 58 -17.55 -6.47 7.12
N LEU A 59 -18.03 -6.39 5.88
CA LEU A 59 -17.28 -6.74 4.66
C LEU A 59 -15.94 -6.00 4.51
N GLY A 60 -15.80 -4.82 5.11
CA GLY A 60 -14.57 -4.02 5.04
C GLY A 60 -13.45 -4.44 6.01
N ILE A 61 -13.76 -5.18 7.09
CA ILE A 61 -12.78 -5.49 8.14
C ILE A 61 -11.70 -6.45 7.64
N TRP A 62 -12.11 -7.50 6.93
CA TRP A 62 -11.19 -8.54 6.44
C TRP A 62 -10.27 -8.04 5.32
N PRO A 63 -10.76 -7.33 4.28
CA PRO A 63 -9.92 -6.76 3.25
C PRO A 63 -9.01 -5.66 3.78
N GLY A 64 -9.49 -4.85 4.73
CA GLY A 64 -8.69 -3.80 5.36
C GLY A 64 -7.49 -4.36 6.11
N LEU A 65 -7.72 -5.40 6.92
CA LEU A 65 -6.65 -6.08 7.65
C LEU A 65 -5.65 -6.75 6.70
N LYS A 66 -6.11 -7.40 5.63
CA LYS A 66 -5.24 -7.97 4.60
C LYS A 66 -4.43 -6.91 3.84
N ALA A 67 -5.05 -5.79 3.49
CA ALA A 67 -4.36 -4.68 2.84
C ALA A 67 -3.27 -4.09 3.74
N PHE A 68 -3.53 -3.99 5.05
CA PHE A 68 -2.52 -3.58 6.03
C PHE A 68 -1.36 -4.57 6.10
N ILE A 69 -1.63 -5.87 6.21
CA ILE A 69 -0.60 -6.91 6.25
C ILE A 69 0.25 -6.88 4.97
N ALA A 70 -0.38 -6.75 3.81
CA ALA A 70 0.30 -6.64 2.52
C ALA A 70 1.21 -5.41 2.43
N ALA A 71 0.76 -4.26 2.95
CA ALA A 71 1.54 -3.03 2.99
C ALA A 71 2.77 -3.15 3.92
N VAL A 72 2.60 -3.78 5.08
CA VAL A 72 3.71 -4.04 6.02
C VAL A 72 4.72 -5.01 5.42
N LEU A 73 4.26 -6.09 4.78
CA LEU A 73 5.13 -7.09 4.15
C LEU A 73 5.99 -6.48 3.02
N GLY A 74 5.42 -5.57 2.23
CA GLY A 74 6.15 -4.85 1.18
C GLY A 74 7.05 -3.71 1.69
N GLY A 75 6.79 -3.20 2.90
CA GLY A 75 7.52 -2.12 3.56
C GLY A 75 6.81 -0.75 3.45
N ILE A 76 6.58 -0.10 4.60
CA ILE A 76 5.94 1.23 4.67
C ILE A 76 6.85 2.28 4.01
N GLY A 77 6.30 3.05 3.07
CA GLY A 77 7.00 4.15 2.40
C GLY A 77 7.70 3.78 1.08
N ASN A 78 7.71 2.50 0.68
CA ASN A 78 8.22 2.08 -0.63
C ASN A 78 7.10 1.51 -1.52
N ILE A 79 6.57 2.35 -2.41
CA ILE A 79 5.47 2.00 -3.34
C ILE A 79 5.73 0.70 -4.14
N PRO A 80 6.89 0.51 -4.82
CA PRO A 80 7.15 -0.74 -5.54
C PRO A 80 7.32 -1.96 -4.60
N GLY A 81 7.81 -1.76 -3.37
CA GLY A 81 7.89 -2.81 -2.37
C GLY A 81 6.50 -3.27 -1.91
N ALA A 82 5.61 -2.32 -1.63
CA ALA A 82 4.21 -2.57 -1.30
C ALA A 82 3.45 -3.34 -2.40
N MET A 83 3.67 -3.00 -3.67
CA MET A 83 3.04 -3.68 -4.81
C MET A 83 3.51 -5.14 -4.94
N LEU A 84 4.81 -5.40 -4.83
CA LEU A 84 5.34 -6.76 -4.89
C LEU A 84 4.94 -7.58 -3.66
N GLY A 85 4.90 -6.95 -2.48
CA GLY A 85 4.47 -7.58 -1.25
C GLY A 85 3.00 -8.02 -1.30
N SER A 86 2.11 -7.16 -1.76
CA SER A 86 0.69 -7.51 -1.92
C SER A 86 0.47 -8.60 -2.96
N TYR A 87 1.24 -8.59 -4.05
CA TYR A 87 1.16 -9.62 -5.09
C TYR A 87 1.61 -11.00 -4.58
N LEU A 88 2.77 -11.08 -3.92
CA LEU A 88 3.29 -12.33 -3.34
C LEU A 88 2.37 -12.86 -2.24
N MET A 89 1.83 -11.97 -1.41
CA MET A 89 0.89 -12.34 -0.37
C MET A 89 -0.42 -12.89 -0.97
N GLY A 90 -0.97 -12.24 -2.00
CA GLY A 90 -2.20 -12.70 -2.65
C GLY A 90 -2.05 -14.07 -3.32
N ILE A 91 -0.91 -14.32 -3.97
CA ILE A 91 -0.60 -15.64 -4.54
C ILE A 91 -0.50 -16.69 -3.42
N SER A 92 0.29 -16.41 -2.39
CA SER A 92 0.49 -17.34 -1.27
C SER A 92 -0.81 -17.67 -0.54
N GLU A 93 -1.68 -16.67 -0.37
CA GLU A 93 -3.01 -16.88 0.21
C GLU A 93 -3.89 -17.75 -0.69
N THR A 94 -3.90 -17.51 -2.00
CA THR A 94 -4.70 -18.30 -2.96
C THR A 94 -4.29 -19.78 -2.92
N PHE A 95 -2.98 -20.06 -2.90
CA PHE A 95 -2.46 -21.42 -2.75
C PHE A 95 -2.83 -22.05 -1.39
N ALA A 96 -2.80 -21.29 -0.30
CA ALA A 96 -3.19 -21.77 1.02
C ALA A 96 -4.69 -22.07 1.12
N THR A 97 -5.55 -21.25 0.51
CA THR A 97 -7.01 -21.47 0.49
C THR A 97 -7.41 -22.71 -0.32
N SER A 98 -6.63 -23.12 -1.33
CA SER A 98 -6.88 -24.35 -2.09
C SER A 98 -6.68 -25.64 -1.28
N ILE A 99 -5.90 -25.61 -0.20
CA ILE A 99 -5.69 -26.78 0.67
C ILE A 99 -6.74 -26.84 1.78
N ASN A 100 -7.10 -25.72 2.41
CA ASN A 100 -8.13 -25.67 3.45
C ASN A 100 -8.68 -24.25 3.67
N SER A 101 -9.97 -24.01 3.41
CA SER A 101 -10.60 -22.68 3.46
C SER A 101 -10.47 -21.94 4.79
N ASN A 102 -10.28 -22.65 5.91
CA ASN A 102 -10.20 -22.04 7.23
C ASN A 102 -8.77 -21.58 7.61
N PHE A 103 -7.74 -22.08 6.92
CA PHE A 103 -6.35 -21.72 7.19
C PHE A 103 -5.90 -20.42 6.49
N GLY A 104 -6.65 -19.96 5.48
CA GLY A 104 -6.28 -18.75 4.72
C GLY A 104 -6.13 -17.49 5.60
N TYR A 105 -7.02 -17.31 6.57
CA TYR A 105 -6.98 -16.15 7.48
C TYR A 105 -5.80 -16.19 8.44
N GLY A 106 -5.38 -17.37 8.90
CA GLY A 106 -4.25 -17.53 9.82
C GLY A 106 -2.90 -17.43 9.12
N ILE A 107 -2.79 -17.92 7.87
CA ILE A 107 -1.54 -17.94 7.12
C ILE A 107 -1.00 -16.52 6.86
N ALA A 108 -1.89 -15.56 6.60
CA ALA A 108 -1.55 -14.16 6.38
C ALA A 108 -0.86 -13.54 7.60
N PHE A 109 -1.36 -13.83 8.80
CA PHE A 109 -0.79 -13.37 10.06
C PHE A 109 0.53 -14.05 10.39
N VAL A 110 0.64 -15.36 10.14
CA VAL A 110 1.89 -16.10 10.34
C VAL A 110 2.99 -15.56 9.43
N ILE A 111 2.66 -15.30 8.15
CA ILE A 111 3.58 -14.69 7.18
C ILE A 111 4.03 -13.31 7.63
N LEU A 112 3.13 -12.48 8.19
CA LEU A 112 3.51 -11.19 8.76
C LEU A 112 4.54 -11.35 9.88
N ILE A 113 4.28 -12.26 10.83
CA ILE A 113 5.17 -12.50 11.98
C ILE A 113 6.54 -12.97 11.49
N VAL A 114 6.58 -13.90 10.53
CA VAL A 114 7.83 -14.41 9.94
C VAL A 114 8.61 -13.29 9.24
N VAL A 115 7.93 -12.43 8.48
CA VAL A 115 8.59 -11.32 7.75
C VAL A 115 9.14 -10.28 8.72
N LEU A 116 8.41 -9.94 9.80
CA LEU A 116 8.92 -9.02 10.81
C LEU A 116 10.17 -9.56 11.53
N ILE A 117 10.27 -10.89 11.72
CA ILE A 117 11.44 -11.53 12.32
C ILE A 117 12.65 -11.49 11.37
N PHE A 118 12.46 -11.83 10.09
CA PHE A 118 13.58 -11.95 9.14
C PHE A 118 13.99 -10.63 8.49
N LYS A 119 13.06 -9.69 8.31
CA LYS A 119 13.33 -8.41 7.63
C LYS A 119 12.31 -7.33 8.05
N PRO A 120 12.51 -6.66 9.20
CA PRO A 120 11.55 -5.70 9.75
C PRO A 120 11.30 -4.46 8.88
N ALA A 121 12.10 -4.23 7.83
CA ALA A 121 11.92 -3.15 6.86
C ALA A 121 11.16 -3.55 5.57
N GLY A 122 10.72 -4.81 5.43
CA GLY A 122 10.02 -5.33 4.24
C GLY A 122 10.93 -5.75 3.07
N LEU A 123 10.34 -6.35 2.02
CA LEU A 123 11.08 -6.99 0.90
C LEU A 123 12.09 -6.05 0.21
N LEU A 124 11.75 -4.78 0.04
CA LEU A 124 12.55 -3.76 -0.67
C LEU A 124 12.76 -2.48 0.15
N GLY A 125 12.72 -2.56 1.48
CA GLY A 125 12.93 -1.41 2.36
C GLY A 125 14.29 -0.74 2.14
N LYS A 126 14.35 0.31 1.33
CA LYS A 126 15.45 1.27 1.39
C LYS A 126 15.20 2.13 2.62
N PHE A 127 16.07 1.99 3.61
CA PHE A 127 16.26 2.99 4.65
C PHE A 127 16.54 4.31 3.94
N THR A 128 15.52 5.16 3.79
CA THR A 128 15.78 6.57 3.53
C THR A 128 16.39 7.08 4.84
N LYS A 129 17.73 7.11 4.89
CA LYS A 129 18.43 7.85 5.92
C LYS A 129 17.94 9.28 5.81
N GLU A 130 17.12 9.69 6.77
CA GLU A 130 16.98 11.08 7.13
C GLU A 130 18.40 11.58 7.43
N LYS A 131 19.00 12.28 6.46
CA LYS A 131 20.22 13.03 6.73
C LYS A 131 19.73 14.32 7.37
N VAL A 132 19.74 14.29 8.71
CA VAL A 132 19.87 15.47 9.57
C VAL A 132 21.01 16.36 9.10
#